data_AF-A0A2E6IBV8-F1
#
_entry.id   AF-A0A2E6IBV8-F1
#
_cell.length_a   1.000
_cell.length_b   1.000
_cell.length_c   1.000
_cell.angle_alpha   90.00
_cell.angle_beta   90.00
_cell.angle_gamma   90.00
#
_symmetry.space_group_name_H-M   'P 1'
#
loop_
_entity.id
_entity.type
_entity.pdbx_description
1 polymer ?
#
loop_
_entity_poly.entity_id
_entity_poly.type
_entity_poly.pdbx_seq_one_letter_code
_entity_poly.pdbx_strand_id
1 'polypeptide(L)'
;MIPTFVGRRVVFGPMQPPNQPHGQFHQTTTVTHVQQPAMQPAGIYIQQPKPQGGAGAVVLIIGAVLAIAVVLTVVLAGVLYVWANSLAADQPESGTRNVYYATDTASSMTWGNEDSMIQISWDLASDDLNWAFVVMKLSVGDNTYDCSTGYDEECIITEDGYDDALWERNEFITLSENGVNICSSSCTLNIYVTYRGTSVSGTSQVTVS
;
A
#
# COMPACT_ATOMS: atom_id res chain seq x y z
N MET A 1 -18.40 16.77 -32.85
CA MET A 1 -17.10 16.57 -33.51
C MET A 1 -16.31 15.58 -32.67
N ILE A 2 -15.65 14.60 -33.27
CA ILE A 2 -14.99 13.49 -32.56
C ILE A 2 -13.47 13.63 -32.75
N PRO A 3 -12.64 13.62 -31.69
CA PRO A 3 -11.19 13.70 -31.82
C PRO A 3 -10.59 12.33 -32.17
N THR A 4 -9.85 12.27 -33.28
CA THR A 4 -9.18 11.04 -33.74
C THR A 4 -7.82 10.88 -33.04
N PHE A 5 -7.67 9.87 -32.17
CA PHE A 5 -6.38 9.53 -31.57
C PHE A 5 -5.49 8.75 -32.57
N VAL A 6 -4.30 9.28 -32.85
CA VAL A 6 -3.28 8.60 -33.69
C VAL A 6 -2.30 7.84 -32.80
N GLY A 7 -2.50 6.53 -32.66
CA GLY A 7 -1.62 5.66 -31.88
C GLY A 7 -0.28 5.39 -32.59
N ARG A 8 0.85 5.81 -31.97
CA ARG A 8 2.20 5.54 -32.48
C ARG A 8 2.73 4.22 -31.92
N ARG A 9 2.72 3.15 -32.72
CA ARG A 9 3.38 1.87 -32.35
C ARG A 9 4.90 2.05 -32.25
N VAL A 10 5.47 1.61 -31.13
CA VAL A 10 6.91 1.34 -30.99
C VAL A 10 7.13 -0.15 -31.30
N VAL A 11 8.04 -0.45 -32.21
CA VAL A 11 8.40 -1.83 -32.58
C VAL A 11 9.75 -2.16 -31.94
N PHE A 12 9.77 -3.14 -31.05
CA PHE A 12 11.00 -3.67 -30.45
C PHE A 12 11.55 -4.80 -31.32
N GLY A 13 12.84 -4.72 -31.69
CA GLY A 13 13.55 -5.79 -32.38
C GLY A 13 13.98 -6.92 -31.43
N PRO A 14 14.22 -8.14 -31.93
CA PRO A 14 14.64 -9.27 -31.09
C PRO A 14 16.09 -9.12 -30.60
N MET A 15 16.32 -9.51 -29.34
CA MET A 15 17.65 -9.52 -28.72
C MET A 15 18.45 -10.76 -29.16
N GLN A 16 19.75 -10.59 -29.43
CA GLN A 16 20.68 -11.71 -29.70
C GLN A 16 21.33 -12.23 -28.41
N PRO A 17 21.52 -13.56 -28.25
CA PRO A 17 22.29 -14.14 -27.16
C PRO A 17 23.82 -14.10 -27.42
N PRO A 18 24.66 -14.15 -26.37
CA PRO A 18 26.13 -14.14 -26.50
C PRO A 18 26.72 -15.50 -26.91
N ASN A 19 27.80 -15.45 -27.70
CA ASN A 19 28.53 -16.63 -28.21
C ASN A 19 29.25 -17.43 -27.12
N GLN A 20 29.18 -18.77 -27.20
CA GLN A 20 30.12 -19.69 -26.53
C GLN A 20 31.24 -20.12 -27.52
N PRO A 21 32.50 -20.31 -27.08
CA PRO A 21 33.54 -20.89 -27.92
C PRO A 21 33.49 -22.43 -27.91
N HIS A 22 33.42 -23.04 -29.09
CA HIS A 22 33.62 -24.48 -29.26
C HIS A 22 35.10 -24.84 -29.20
N GLY A 23 35.45 -25.88 -28.42
CA GLY A 23 36.77 -26.50 -28.48
C GLY A 23 36.89 -27.50 -29.63
N GLN A 24 38.05 -27.57 -30.27
CA GLN A 24 38.42 -28.66 -31.18
C GLN A 24 39.78 -29.24 -30.79
N PHE A 25 39.85 -30.58 -30.81
CA PHE A 25 41.06 -31.35 -30.56
C PHE A 25 41.90 -31.44 -31.83
N HIS A 26 43.23 -31.40 -31.70
CA HIS A 26 44.14 -31.87 -32.75
C HIS A 26 45.18 -32.84 -32.19
N GLN A 27 45.53 -33.82 -33.01
CA GLN A 27 46.20 -35.05 -32.61
C GLN A 27 47.72 -34.91 -32.48
N THR A 28 48.30 -35.64 -31.53
CA THR A 28 49.75 -35.83 -31.40
C THR A 28 50.30 -36.60 -32.60
N THR A 29 51.38 -36.11 -33.22
CA THR A 29 52.22 -36.88 -34.13
C THR A 29 53.68 -36.69 -33.74
N THR A 30 54.42 -37.78 -33.54
CA THR A 30 55.82 -37.79 -33.09
C THR A 30 56.73 -38.23 -34.23
N VAL A 31 57.75 -37.44 -34.60
CA VAL A 31 58.79 -37.83 -35.57
C VAL A 31 60.18 -37.32 -35.14
N THR A 32 61.20 -38.14 -35.39
CA THR A 32 62.65 -38.02 -35.03
C THR A 32 63.52 -38.08 -36.31
N HIS A 33 64.81 -37.71 -36.36
CA HIS A 33 65.77 -37.04 -35.45
C HIS A 33 67.03 -36.66 -36.26
N VAL A 34 67.65 -35.48 -36.04
CA VAL A 34 69.07 -35.21 -36.42
C VAL A 34 69.69 -34.19 -35.44
N GLN A 35 71.00 -34.29 -35.17
CA GLN A 35 71.75 -33.46 -34.20
C GLN A 35 72.66 -32.37 -34.82
N GLN A 36 72.78 -31.25 -34.07
CA GLN A 36 73.95 -30.35 -33.93
C GLN A 36 74.37 -29.37 -35.07
N PRO A 37 75.04 -28.22 -34.75
CA PRO A 37 75.15 -27.50 -33.47
C PRO A 37 75.02 -25.93 -33.54
N ALA A 38 74.99 -25.32 -32.35
CA ALA A 38 75.50 -23.98 -31.99
C ALA A 38 74.60 -22.72 -32.01
N MET A 39 74.96 -21.84 -31.06
CA MET A 39 74.55 -20.44 -30.76
C MET A 39 73.22 -20.17 -30.03
N GLN A 40 73.34 -19.46 -28.90
CA GLN A 40 72.27 -19.13 -27.95
C GLN A 40 71.70 -17.73 -28.22
N PRO A 41 70.39 -17.50 -28.03
CA PRO A 41 69.87 -16.18 -27.65
C PRO A 41 69.86 -16.06 -26.12
N ALA A 42 70.41 -14.96 -25.60
CA ALA A 42 70.36 -14.66 -24.17
C ALA A 42 68.91 -14.32 -23.76
N GLY A 43 68.30 -15.18 -22.94
CA GLY A 43 67.00 -14.90 -22.33
C GLY A 43 67.11 -13.76 -21.32
N ILE A 44 66.36 -12.68 -21.54
CA ILE A 44 66.23 -11.60 -20.55
C ILE A 44 65.34 -12.13 -19.41
N TYR A 45 65.96 -12.58 -18.33
CA TYR A 45 65.24 -12.91 -17.10
C TYR A 45 64.77 -11.61 -16.43
N ILE A 46 63.53 -11.21 -16.71
CA ILE A 46 62.83 -10.23 -15.87
C ILE A 46 62.68 -10.86 -14.48
N GLN A 47 63.49 -10.43 -13.51
CA GLN A 47 63.26 -10.84 -12.13
C GLN A 47 61.91 -10.26 -11.70
N GLN A 48 60.93 -11.13 -11.43
CA GLN A 48 59.69 -10.71 -10.80
C GLN A 48 60.03 -10.03 -9.46
N PRO A 49 59.51 -8.83 -9.16
CA PRO A 49 59.80 -8.17 -7.90
C PRO A 49 59.29 -9.03 -6.74
N LYS A 50 60.23 -9.53 -5.93
CA LYS A 50 59.92 -10.26 -4.70
C LYS A 50 59.00 -9.40 -3.83
N PRO A 51 57.87 -9.91 -3.33
CA PRO A 51 56.95 -9.10 -2.53
C PRO A 51 57.66 -8.58 -1.28
N GLN A 52 57.81 -7.26 -1.20
CA GLN A 52 58.47 -6.57 -0.09
C GLN A 52 57.45 -6.37 1.04
N GLY A 53 57.82 -6.80 2.24
CA GLY A 53 56.88 -7.07 3.33
C GLY A 53 56.35 -5.84 4.07
N GLY A 54 55.42 -6.11 4.99
CA GLY A 54 54.92 -5.14 5.97
C GLY A 54 53.98 -4.09 5.39
N ALA A 55 54.53 -3.07 4.75
CA ALA A 55 53.78 -1.86 4.37
C ALA A 55 52.62 -2.14 3.39
N GLY A 56 52.86 -2.96 2.35
CA GLY A 56 51.82 -3.33 1.40
C GLY A 56 50.65 -4.09 2.04
N ALA A 57 50.93 -4.97 3.00
CA ALA A 57 49.89 -5.71 3.72
C ALA A 57 49.02 -4.77 4.58
N VAL A 58 49.62 -3.80 5.28
CA VAL A 58 48.87 -2.83 6.08
C VAL A 58 47.97 -1.96 5.21
N VAL A 59 48.46 -1.48 4.05
CA VAL A 59 47.64 -0.71 3.10
C VAL A 59 46.48 -1.54 2.53
N LEU A 60 46.71 -2.81 2.20
CA LEU A 60 45.66 -3.73 1.75
C LEU A 60 44.60 -3.98 2.83
N ILE A 61 45.01 -4.14 4.10
CA ILE A 61 44.10 -4.33 5.23
C ILE A 61 43.26 -3.07 5.45
N ILE A 62 43.86 -1.88 5.45
CA ILE A 62 43.12 -0.61 5.60
C ILE A 62 42.13 -0.42 4.45
N GLY A 63 42.55 -0.67 3.21
CA GLY A 63 41.67 -0.60 2.04
C GLY A 63 40.48 -1.57 2.12
N ALA A 64 40.73 -2.82 2.56
CA ALA A 64 39.68 -3.82 2.75
C ALA A 64 38.69 -3.43 3.86
N VAL A 65 39.17 -2.93 5.00
CA VAL A 65 38.31 -2.45 6.11
C VAL A 65 37.43 -1.28 5.66
N LEU A 66 38.00 -0.31 4.92
CA LEU A 66 37.22 0.81 4.38
C LEU A 66 36.18 0.36 3.35
N ALA A 67 36.53 -0.56 2.44
CA ALA A 67 35.59 -1.10 1.47
C ALA A 67 34.44 -1.87 2.14
N ILE A 68 34.73 -2.69 3.16
CA ILE A 68 33.71 -3.40 3.94
C ILE A 68 32.82 -2.41 4.68
N ALA A 69 33.38 -1.37 5.30
CA ALA A 69 32.58 -0.34 5.98
C ALA A 69 31.61 0.38 5.02
N VAL A 70 32.05 0.71 3.81
CA VAL A 70 31.18 1.32 2.77
C VAL A 70 30.11 0.35 2.28
N VAL A 71 30.42 -0.93 2.08
CA VAL A 71 29.42 -1.94 1.70
C VAL A 71 28.38 -2.12 2.80
N LEU A 72 28.79 -2.18 4.07
CA LEU A 72 27.89 -2.29 5.21
C LEU A 72 26.97 -1.07 5.34
N THR A 73 27.47 0.16 5.18
CA THR A 73 26.61 1.36 5.24
C THR A 73 25.62 1.42 4.09
N VAL A 74 26.01 1.02 2.87
CA VAL A 74 25.08 0.95 1.72
C VAL A 74 24.00 -0.12 1.94
N VAL A 75 24.36 -1.31 2.43
CA VAL A 75 23.40 -2.39 2.71
C VAL A 75 22.44 -1.98 3.84
N LEU A 76 22.95 -1.42 4.93
CA LEU A 76 22.13 -0.93 6.04
C LEU A 76 21.21 0.22 5.62
N ALA A 77 21.70 1.15 4.80
CA ALA A 77 20.88 2.23 4.23
C ALA A 77 19.79 1.68 3.30
N GLY A 78 20.07 0.63 2.51
CA GLY A 78 19.08 -0.05 1.68
C GLY A 78 17.98 -0.73 2.50
N VAL A 79 18.35 -1.48 3.54
CA VAL A 79 17.38 -2.11 4.47
C VAL A 79 16.55 -1.05 5.20
N LEU A 80 17.20 0.02 5.67
CA LEU A 80 16.53 1.14 6.34
C LEU A 80 15.57 1.87 5.40
N TYR A 81 15.95 2.09 4.14
CA TYR A 81 15.10 2.71 3.12
C TYR A 81 13.86 1.87 2.83
N VAL A 82 14.01 0.56 2.63
CA VAL A 82 12.87 -0.35 2.41
C VAL A 82 11.92 -0.36 3.60
N TRP A 83 12.46 -0.42 4.83
CA TRP A 83 11.65 -0.38 6.05
C TRP A 83 10.93 0.96 6.22
N ALA A 84 11.62 2.09 6.07
CA ALA A 84 11.04 3.42 6.19
C ALA A 84 9.97 3.68 5.13
N ASN A 85 10.16 3.18 3.90
CA ASN A 85 9.18 3.30 2.82
C ASN A 85 7.94 2.41 3.07
N SER A 86 8.10 1.22 3.68
CA SER A 86 6.96 0.42 4.14
C SER A 86 6.19 1.12 5.27
N LEU A 87 6.90 1.67 6.26
CA LEU A 87 6.30 2.37 7.40
C LEU A 87 5.55 3.65 7.00
N ALA A 88 6.03 4.33 5.95
CA ALA A 88 5.37 5.50 5.37
C ALA A 88 4.15 5.12 4.49
N ALA A 89 4.14 3.92 3.89
CA ALA A 89 2.99 3.39 3.17
C ALA A 89 1.88 2.89 4.12
N ASP A 90 2.25 2.36 5.29
CA ASP A 90 1.31 1.89 6.33
C ASP A 90 0.80 3.01 7.27
N GLN A 91 0.86 4.28 6.85
CA GLN A 91 0.19 5.35 7.59
C GLN A 91 -1.33 5.28 7.31
N PRO A 92 -2.20 5.15 8.32
CA PRO A 92 -3.65 5.12 8.09
C PRO A 92 -4.11 6.43 7.46
N GLU A 93 -4.67 6.34 6.25
CA GLU A 93 -4.91 7.48 5.38
C GLU A 93 -5.99 8.43 5.93
N SER A 94 -5.56 9.56 6.48
CA SER A 94 -6.34 10.78 6.80
C SER A 94 -7.71 10.59 7.51
N GLY A 95 -7.94 9.43 8.12
CA GLY A 95 -9.19 9.10 8.81
C GLY A 95 -9.33 9.88 10.11
N THR A 96 -10.57 9.99 10.59
CA THR A 96 -10.82 10.50 11.95
C THR A 96 -10.43 9.45 13.00
N ARG A 97 -10.15 9.92 14.22
CA ARG A 97 -9.97 9.07 15.41
C ARG A 97 -11.26 8.86 16.20
N ASN A 98 -12.38 9.39 15.70
CA ASN A 98 -13.67 9.24 16.35
C ASN A 98 -14.15 7.78 16.35
N VAL A 99 -14.91 7.44 17.37
CA VAL A 99 -15.61 6.16 17.53
C VAL A 99 -17.08 6.47 17.79
N TYR A 100 -17.98 6.03 16.91
CA TYR A 100 -19.42 6.20 17.10
C TYR A 100 -20.04 5.00 17.82
N TYR A 101 -21.11 5.25 18.55
CA TYR A 101 -21.93 4.25 19.19
C TYR A 101 -23.37 4.41 18.72
N ALA A 102 -23.96 3.32 18.24
CA ALA A 102 -25.31 3.30 17.70
C ALA A 102 -26.22 2.39 18.54
N THR A 103 -27.46 2.83 18.75
CA THR A 103 -28.51 2.13 19.48
C THR A 103 -29.85 2.22 18.78
N ASP A 104 -30.75 1.29 19.08
CA ASP A 104 -32.17 1.42 18.78
C ASP A 104 -32.74 2.71 19.42
N THR A 105 -33.64 3.41 18.73
CA THR A 105 -34.36 4.56 19.32
C THR A 105 -35.46 4.12 20.29
N ALA A 106 -35.80 2.82 20.31
CA ALA A 106 -36.96 2.23 20.97
C ALA A 106 -38.31 2.75 20.44
N SER A 107 -38.32 3.34 19.24
CA SER A 107 -39.54 3.57 18.45
C SER A 107 -39.94 2.27 17.77
N SER A 108 -41.23 1.95 17.78
CA SER A 108 -41.71 0.71 17.18
C SER A 108 -41.54 0.71 15.66
N MET A 109 -40.98 -0.35 15.11
CA MET A 109 -40.89 -0.59 13.67
C MET A 109 -42.26 -0.98 13.10
N THR A 110 -42.63 -0.42 11.95
CA THR A 110 -43.96 -0.57 11.35
C THR A 110 -43.87 -0.88 9.86
N TRP A 111 -45.01 -1.15 9.22
CA TRP A 111 -45.11 -1.28 7.76
C TRP A 111 -45.12 0.09 7.03
N GLY A 112 -44.79 1.17 7.75
CA GLY A 112 -44.65 2.53 7.24
C GLY A 112 -43.35 2.73 6.45
N ASN A 113 -42.93 3.98 6.34
CA ASN A 113 -41.73 4.40 5.63
C ASN A 113 -41.18 5.73 6.18
N GLU A 114 -41.42 5.94 7.48
CA GLU A 114 -41.08 7.14 8.26
C GLU A 114 -40.60 6.75 9.69
N ASP A 115 -40.27 5.47 9.93
CA ASP A 115 -39.92 4.98 11.26
C ASP A 115 -38.50 5.39 11.68
N SER A 116 -38.34 5.86 12.93
CA SER A 116 -37.05 6.21 13.52
C SER A 116 -36.32 4.97 14.03
N MET A 117 -35.27 4.54 13.33
CA MET A 117 -34.63 3.25 13.56
C MET A 117 -33.48 3.33 14.58
N ILE A 118 -32.48 4.17 14.31
CA ILE A 118 -31.21 4.16 15.04
C ILE A 118 -30.88 5.56 15.56
N GLN A 119 -30.48 5.68 16.82
CA GLN A 119 -29.77 6.85 17.34
C GLN A 119 -28.26 6.58 17.32
N ILE A 120 -27.44 7.54 16.87
CA ILE A 120 -25.98 7.45 16.89
C ILE A 120 -25.40 8.65 17.63
N SER A 121 -24.45 8.40 18.53
CA SER A 121 -23.66 9.43 19.21
C SER A 121 -22.18 9.04 19.25
N TRP A 122 -21.31 9.91 19.76
CA TRP A 122 -19.89 9.61 19.90
C TRP A 122 -19.56 8.92 21.23
N ASP A 123 -18.89 7.77 21.16
CA ASP A 123 -18.21 7.13 22.31
C ASP A 123 -16.82 7.77 22.55
N LEU A 124 -16.13 8.11 21.45
CA LEU A 124 -14.91 8.91 21.47
C LEU A 124 -14.94 9.94 20.35
N ALA A 125 -14.70 11.20 20.69
CA ALA A 125 -14.84 12.33 19.78
C ALA A 125 -13.60 13.26 19.86
N SER A 126 -12.72 13.16 18.87
CA SER A 126 -11.46 13.91 18.75
C SER A 126 -11.65 15.21 17.97
N ASP A 127 -12.52 15.19 16.96
CA ASP A 127 -12.77 16.26 16.00
C ASP A 127 -14.25 16.24 15.55
N ASP A 128 -14.79 17.39 15.15
CA ASP A 128 -16.11 17.52 14.53
C ASP A 128 -15.98 17.18 13.02
N LEU A 129 -16.90 16.42 12.42
CA LEU A 129 -16.75 15.90 11.04
C LEU A 129 -17.61 16.68 10.05
N ASN A 130 -17.02 17.20 8.97
CA ASN A 130 -17.82 17.90 7.96
C ASN A 130 -18.63 16.93 7.08
N TRP A 131 -19.95 17.12 7.01
CA TRP A 131 -20.89 16.22 6.32
C TRP A 131 -20.57 15.99 4.84
N ALA A 132 -19.98 16.98 4.14
CA ALA A 132 -19.59 16.82 2.74
C ALA A 132 -18.50 15.75 2.49
N PHE A 133 -17.93 15.17 3.55
CA PHE A 133 -17.00 14.04 3.49
C PHE A 133 -17.44 12.81 4.30
N VAL A 134 -18.60 12.86 4.97
CA VAL A 134 -19.18 11.70 5.66
C VAL A 134 -20.07 10.94 4.67
N VAL A 135 -19.95 9.62 4.64
CA VAL A 135 -20.91 8.74 3.92
C VAL A 135 -21.40 7.72 4.93
N MET A 136 -22.72 7.64 5.08
CA MET A 136 -23.39 6.70 5.97
C MET A 136 -24.34 5.81 5.17
N LYS A 137 -24.28 4.51 5.41
CA LYS A 137 -25.14 3.51 4.77
C LYS A 137 -25.70 2.52 5.79
N LEU A 138 -26.93 2.09 5.57
CA LEU A 138 -27.54 0.96 6.27
C LEU A 138 -27.68 -0.23 5.32
N SER A 139 -27.65 -1.45 5.86
CA SER A 139 -27.98 -2.66 5.10
C SER A 139 -28.75 -3.69 5.91
N VAL A 140 -29.71 -4.34 5.25
CA VAL A 140 -30.61 -5.34 5.82
C VAL A 140 -30.80 -6.47 4.80
N GLY A 141 -30.40 -7.68 5.17
CA GLY A 141 -30.25 -8.78 4.20
C GLY A 141 -29.28 -8.39 3.07
N ASP A 142 -29.76 -8.46 1.83
CA ASP A 142 -29.00 -8.08 0.63
C ASP A 142 -29.20 -6.62 0.19
N ASN A 143 -30.10 -5.87 0.84
CA ASN A 143 -30.40 -4.47 0.49
C ASN A 143 -29.44 -3.51 1.19
N THR A 144 -29.07 -2.42 0.53
CA THR A 144 -28.29 -1.31 1.08
C THR A 144 -28.97 0.01 0.74
N TYR A 145 -29.02 0.91 1.70
CA TYR A 145 -29.65 2.23 1.62
C TYR A 145 -28.64 3.31 1.99
N ASP A 146 -28.65 4.42 1.27
CA ASP A 146 -27.85 5.60 1.57
C ASP A 146 -28.58 6.48 2.60
N CYS A 147 -27.84 7.03 3.57
CA CYS A 147 -28.34 7.96 4.57
C CYS A 147 -27.79 9.37 4.32
N SER A 148 -28.68 10.36 4.24
CA SER A 148 -28.37 11.77 3.94
C SER A 148 -28.94 12.70 5.02
N THR A 149 -28.30 13.84 5.30
CA THR A 149 -28.91 14.94 6.06
C THR A 149 -29.94 15.73 5.23
N GLY A 150 -30.00 15.45 3.91
CA GLY A 150 -31.09 15.82 3.04
C GLY A 150 -32.26 14.82 3.03
N TYR A 151 -33.23 15.07 2.14
CA TYR A 151 -34.41 14.24 1.94
C TYR A 151 -34.35 13.46 0.61
N ASP A 152 -33.15 13.31 0.04
CA ASP A 152 -32.89 12.80 -1.30
C ASP A 152 -32.58 11.29 -1.39
N GLU A 153 -32.23 10.66 -0.26
CA GLU A 153 -31.92 9.22 -0.15
C GLU A 153 -32.99 8.46 0.67
N GLU A 154 -32.97 7.12 0.69
CA GLU A 154 -34.01 6.31 1.36
C GLU A 154 -33.96 6.35 2.91
N CYS A 155 -32.85 6.82 3.48
CA CYS A 155 -32.65 7.02 4.91
C CYS A 155 -32.33 8.49 5.17
N ILE A 156 -33.00 9.10 6.15
CA ILE A 156 -32.74 10.47 6.57
C ILE A 156 -31.97 10.51 7.90
N ILE A 157 -30.98 11.39 7.96
CA ILE A 157 -30.22 11.77 9.15
C ILE A 157 -30.85 13.06 9.70
N THR A 158 -31.35 13.01 10.93
CA THR A 158 -31.78 14.20 11.68
C THR A 158 -30.84 14.44 12.85
N GLU A 159 -30.45 15.69 13.06
CA GLU A 159 -29.40 16.10 14.00
C GLU A 159 -30.00 16.84 15.21
N ASP A 160 -29.32 16.86 16.36
CA ASP A 160 -29.73 17.63 17.56
C ASP A 160 -28.77 18.79 17.94
N GLY A 161 -27.68 18.96 17.19
CA GLY A 161 -26.71 20.06 17.31
C GLY A 161 -27.14 21.40 16.69
N TYR A 162 -26.17 22.23 16.35
CA TYR A 162 -26.38 23.63 15.95
C TYR A 162 -25.79 24.02 14.58
N ASP A 163 -24.90 23.22 13.99
CA ASP A 163 -24.24 23.53 12.70
C ASP A 163 -24.49 22.42 11.68
N ASP A 164 -25.53 22.57 10.85
CA ASP A 164 -25.95 21.66 9.76
C ASP A 164 -24.81 21.27 8.77
N ALA A 165 -23.63 21.87 8.85
CA ALA A 165 -22.45 21.51 8.04
C ALA A 165 -21.50 20.51 8.73
N LEU A 166 -21.67 20.22 10.02
CA LEU A 166 -20.76 19.44 10.86
C LEU A 166 -21.53 18.43 11.73
N TRP A 167 -21.10 17.17 11.71
CA TRP A 167 -21.40 16.23 12.78
C TRP A 167 -20.54 16.60 14.01
N GLU A 168 -21.16 17.30 14.96
CA GLU A 168 -20.56 17.85 16.17
C GLU A 168 -20.30 16.78 17.24
N ARG A 169 -19.27 16.99 18.06
CA ARG A 169 -18.86 16.03 19.10
C ARG A 169 -19.82 15.83 20.27
N ASN A 170 -20.80 16.71 20.46
CA ASN A 170 -21.73 16.70 21.60
C ASN A 170 -23.18 16.41 21.20
N GLU A 171 -23.42 15.97 19.97
CA GLU A 171 -24.75 15.72 19.45
C GLU A 171 -25.02 14.21 19.25
N PHE A 172 -26.29 13.86 19.12
CA PHE A 172 -26.73 12.61 18.55
C PHE A 172 -27.49 12.86 17.24
N ILE A 173 -27.32 11.93 16.31
CA ILE A 173 -28.13 11.88 15.09
C ILE A 173 -29.15 10.75 15.19
N THR A 174 -30.27 10.89 14.51
CA THR A 174 -31.31 9.87 14.36
C THR A 174 -31.40 9.49 12.89
N LEU A 175 -31.33 8.18 12.62
CA LEU A 175 -31.58 7.59 11.31
C LEU A 175 -33.02 7.11 11.24
N SER A 176 -33.78 7.67 10.31
CA SER A 176 -35.17 7.31 10.04
C SER A 176 -35.36 6.89 8.59
N GLU A 177 -36.41 6.12 8.33
CA GLU A 177 -36.86 5.82 6.98
C GLU A 177 -37.33 7.10 6.25
N ASN A 178 -37.08 7.18 4.95
CA ASN A 178 -37.56 8.27 4.09
C ASN A 178 -38.19 7.69 2.82
N GLY A 179 -39.50 7.42 2.85
CA GLY A 179 -40.28 7.01 1.69
C GLY A 179 -40.16 5.53 1.32
N VAL A 180 -39.19 4.79 1.87
CA VAL A 180 -39.00 3.34 1.69
C VAL A 180 -39.06 2.63 3.05
N ASN A 181 -39.79 1.49 3.12
CA ASN A 181 -39.72 0.60 4.27
C ASN A 181 -38.39 -0.18 4.23
N ILE A 182 -37.50 0.15 5.15
CA ILE A 182 -36.23 -0.50 5.42
C ILE A 182 -36.45 -1.63 6.45
N CYS A 183 -37.34 -1.45 7.42
CA CYS A 183 -37.52 -2.36 8.55
C CYS A 183 -38.99 -2.49 9.01
N SER A 184 -39.73 -3.47 8.48
CA SER A 184 -41.19 -3.60 8.72
C SER A 184 -41.62 -4.04 10.13
N SER A 185 -40.66 -4.44 10.94
CA SER A 185 -40.76 -5.08 12.26
C SER A 185 -39.34 -5.28 12.79
N SER A 186 -39.15 -5.83 13.99
CA SER A 186 -37.79 -6.06 14.50
C SER A 186 -36.84 -6.73 13.50
N CYS A 187 -35.77 -6.01 13.16
CA CYS A 187 -34.78 -6.39 12.16
C CYS A 187 -33.38 -5.97 12.63
N THR A 188 -32.36 -6.55 12.00
CA THR A 188 -30.95 -6.27 12.30
C THR A 188 -30.32 -5.49 11.16
N LEU A 189 -29.97 -4.24 11.44
CA LEU A 189 -29.37 -3.28 10.52
C LEU A 189 -27.85 -3.29 10.70
N ASN A 190 -27.09 -3.46 9.62
CA ASN A 190 -25.65 -3.24 9.64
C ASN A 190 -25.35 -1.80 9.22
N ILE A 191 -24.44 -1.15 9.94
CA ILE A 191 -24.10 0.27 9.78
C ILE A 191 -22.71 0.39 9.15
N TYR A 192 -22.58 1.23 8.13
CA TYR A 192 -21.31 1.56 7.50
C TYR A 192 -21.14 3.08 7.46
N VAL A 193 -20.05 3.57 8.06
CA VAL A 193 -19.71 5.00 8.11
C VAL A 193 -18.30 5.19 7.60
N THR A 194 -18.10 6.13 6.69
CA THR A 194 -16.77 6.60 6.28
C THR A 194 -16.65 8.10 6.41
N TYR A 195 -15.43 8.57 6.64
CA TYR A 195 -15.05 9.97 6.56
C TYR A 195 -13.85 10.10 5.61
N ARG A 196 -13.99 10.93 4.56
CA ARG A 196 -12.98 11.10 3.50
C ARG A 196 -12.55 9.80 2.81
N GLY A 197 -13.45 8.81 2.74
CA GLY A 197 -13.20 7.49 2.15
C GLY A 197 -12.59 6.45 3.10
N THR A 198 -12.23 6.83 4.33
CA THR A 198 -11.72 5.91 5.36
C THR A 198 -12.83 5.54 6.35
N SER A 199 -12.95 4.27 6.73
CA SER A 199 -13.98 3.80 7.68
C SER A 199 -13.84 4.46 9.05
N VAL A 200 -14.95 4.97 9.59
CA VAL A 200 -15.04 5.42 11.00
C VAL A 200 -15.28 4.19 11.87
N SER A 201 -14.59 4.11 13.02
CA SER A 201 -14.80 3.01 13.96
C SER A 201 -16.13 3.18 14.70
N GLY A 202 -16.81 2.08 15.05
CA GLY A 202 -18.03 2.16 15.84
C GLY A 202 -18.89 0.90 15.82
N THR A 203 -20.13 1.03 16.30
CA THR A 203 -21.13 -0.05 16.27
C THR A 203 -21.48 -0.45 14.84
N SER A 204 -21.02 -1.62 14.38
CA SER A 204 -21.28 -2.09 13.02
C SER A 204 -22.67 -2.70 12.80
N GLN A 205 -23.44 -2.96 13.86
CA GLN A 205 -24.74 -3.61 13.78
C GLN A 205 -25.65 -3.25 14.97
N VAL A 206 -26.92 -2.96 14.70
CA VAL A 206 -27.97 -2.70 15.70
C VAL A 206 -29.19 -3.57 15.36
N THR A 207 -29.89 -4.10 16.37
CA THR A 207 -31.23 -4.67 16.20
C THR A 207 -32.24 -3.67 16.76
N VAL A 208 -33.20 -3.30 15.94
CA VAL A 208 -34.30 -2.36 16.25
C VAL A 208 -35.62 -3.14 16.39
N SER A 209 -36.66 -2.59 17.03
CA SER A 209 -37.96 -3.30 17.21
C SER A 209 -39.19 -2.43 17.40
#